data_AF-A0A540WST0-F1
#
_entry.id   AF-A0A540WST0-F1
#
_cell.length_a   1.000
_cell.length_b   1.000
_cell.length_c   1.000
_cell.angle_alpha   90.00
_cell.angle_beta   90.00
_cell.angle_gamma   90.00
#
_symmetry.space_group_name_H-M   'P 1'
#
loop_
_entity.id
_entity.type
_entity.pdbx_description
1 polymer ?
#
loop_
_entity_poly.entity_id
_entity_poly.type
_entity_poly.pdbx_seq_one_letter_code
_entity_poly.pdbx_strand_id
1 'polypeptide(L)'
;MKILSLRFQSTSSHETLAALTAACRPFGSLTGPELPHDEVPRLMVGAQESDNLEDVARAVGALAAALRKTDADQWSELRVTGHSVGLVTPTSRTQIRLTGSTTSWLYVEVDFGEAGSADRAGQILYAAHEAGVEFTARAAEGMLSASQVRALVRERAEGMLTWVESEVVRCPTGSYAAELPHLRRRVAELRA
;
A
#
# COMPACT_ATOMS: atom_id res chain seq x y z
N MET A 1 -7.64 15.22 -9.88
CA MET A 1 -8.46 14.82 -8.72
C MET A 1 -7.53 14.67 -7.51
N LYS A 2 -7.98 14.99 -6.30
CA LYS A 2 -7.15 14.92 -5.09
C LYS A 2 -7.71 13.85 -4.15
N ILE A 3 -6.94 12.78 -3.92
CA ILE A 3 -7.33 11.70 -3.00
C ILE A 3 -6.71 11.96 -1.64
N LEU A 4 -7.54 12.03 -0.62
CA LEU A 4 -7.15 12.34 0.75
C LEU A 4 -6.87 11.08 1.55
N SER A 5 -7.67 10.02 1.38
CA SER A 5 -7.42 8.76 2.08
C SER A 5 -7.94 7.53 1.36
N LEU A 6 -7.36 6.38 1.72
CA LEU A 6 -7.83 5.05 1.36
C LEU A 6 -8.13 4.25 2.63
N ARG A 7 -9.21 3.48 2.61
CA ARG A 7 -9.59 2.60 3.73
C ARG A 7 -9.99 1.22 3.28
N PHE A 8 -9.46 0.22 3.96
CA PHE A 8 -9.80 -1.19 3.82
C PHE A 8 -10.18 -1.75 5.20
N GLN A 9 -11.15 -2.67 5.23
CA GLN A 9 -11.63 -3.32 6.44
C GLN A 9 -11.82 -4.80 6.16
N SER A 10 -11.27 -5.66 7.02
CA SER A 10 -11.49 -7.12 6.96
C SER A 10 -11.36 -7.75 8.34
N THR A 11 -11.90 -8.95 8.50
CA THR A 11 -11.62 -9.85 9.63
C THR A 11 -10.50 -10.86 9.30
N SER A 12 -10.06 -10.90 8.04
CA SER A 12 -9.03 -11.83 7.57
C SER A 12 -7.65 -11.18 7.64
N SER A 13 -6.78 -11.72 8.50
CA SER A 13 -5.37 -11.30 8.60
C SER A 13 -4.64 -11.41 7.26
N HIS A 14 -5.00 -12.39 6.43
CA HIS A 14 -4.43 -12.55 5.09
C HIS A 14 -4.81 -11.39 4.16
N GLU A 15 -6.08 -10.99 4.15
CA GLU A 15 -6.51 -9.84 3.34
C GLU A 15 -5.95 -8.52 3.89
N THR A 16 -5.88 -8.38 5.22
CA THR A 16 -5.24 -7.23 5.86
C THR A 16 -3.76 -7.13 5.50
N LEU A 17 -3.05 -8.26 5.48
CA LEU A 17 -1.66 -8.31 5.06
C LEU A 17 -1.50 -7.89 3.59
N ALA A 18 -2.37 -8.39 2.71
CA ALA A 18 -2.38 -7.99 1.29
C ALA A 18 -2.65 -6.48 1.13
N ALA A 19 -3.62 -5.94 1.88
CA ALA A 19 -3.94 -4.51 1.88
C ALA A 19 -2.79 -3.65 2.40
N LEU A 20 -2.12 -4.04 3.48
CA LEU A 20 -0.94 -3.34 4.00
C LEU A 20 0.24 -3.41 3.03
N THR A 21 0.46 -4.55 2.40
CA THR A 21 1.51 -4.71 1.38
C THR A 21 1.26 -3.79 0.20
N ALA A 22 0.01 -3.71 -0.29
CA ALA A 22 -0.38 -2.75 -1.32
C ALA A 22 -0.18 -1.29 -0.87
N ALA A 23 -0.52 -0.96 0.37
CA ALA A 23 -0.35 0.38 0.94
C ALA A 23 1.12 0.80 1.06
N CYS A 24 2.03 -0.13 1.38
CA CYS A 24 3.46 0.13 1.51
C CYS A 24 4.18 0.19 0.16
N ARG A 25 3.64 -0.42 -0.90
CA ARG A 25 4.32 -0.57 -2.21
C ARG A 25 4.83 0.73 -2.86
N PRO A 26 4.11 1.87 -2.83
CA PRO A 26 4.63 3.13 -3.40
C PRO A 26 5.86 3.67 -2.68
N PHE A 27 6.15 3.16 -1.48
CA PHE A 27 7.22 3.62 -0.62
C PHE A 27 8.35 2.60 -0.68
N GLY A 28 8.96 2.46 -1.85
CA GLY A 28 9.88 1.36 -2.19
C GLY A 28 11.05 1.14 -1.22
N SER A 29 11.40 2.10 -0.35
CA SER A 29 12.35 1.82 0.74
C SER A 29 11.79 0.89 1.82
N LEU A 30 10.48 0.94 2.10
CA LEU A 30 9.76 0.00 2.99
C LEU A 30 9.79 -1.43 2.49
N THR A 31 10.25 -1.63 1.25
CA THR A 31 10.37 -2.92 0.59
C THR A 31 11.72 -3.06 -0.12
N GLY A 32 12.77 -2.48 0.46
CA GLY A 32 14.12 -2.46 -0.12
C GLY A 32 14.67 -3.87 -0.39
N PRO A 33 15.77 -4.00 -1.16
CA PRO A 33 16.30 -5.30 -1.59
C PRO A 33 16.74 -6.20 -0.41
N GLU A 34 17.06 -5.62 0.74
CA GLU A 34 17.46 -6.34 1.95
C GLU A 34 16.27 -6.71 2.86
N LEU A 35 15.05 -6.28 2.50
CA LEU A 35 13.83 -6.48 3.28
C LEU A 35 12.73 -7.08 2.39
N PRO A 36 12.22 -8.29 2.68
CA PRO A 36 11.05 -8.83 1.99
C PRO A 36 9.90 -7.81 1.95
N HIS A 37 9.23 -7.70 0.80
CA HIS A 37 8.17 -6.69 0.56
C HIS A 37 7.03 -6.72 1.58
N ASP A 38 6.84 -7.83 2.28
CA ASP A 38 5.80 -8.03 3.27
C ASP A 38 6.31 -8.08 4.72
N GLU A 39 7.60 -7.88 4.99
CA GLU A 39 8.16 -7.93 6.35
C GLU A 39 7.53 -6.86 7.26
N VAL A 40 7.52 -5.59 6.83
CA VAL A 40 6.88 -4.49 7.58
C VAL A 40 5.37 -4.75 7.78
N PRO A 41 4.58 -5.06 6.73
CA PRO A 41 3.18 -5.47 6.88
C PRO A 41 2.95 -6.62 7.88
N ARG A 42 3.76 -7.69 7.83
CA ARG A 42 3.65 -8.83 8.76
C ARG A 42 3.92 -8.42 10.21
N LEU A 43 4.93 -7.61 10.44
CA LEU A 43 5.26 -7.11 11.77
C LEU A 43 4.17 -6.20 12.34
N MET A 44 3.52 -5.39 11.49
CA MET A 44 2.37 -4.58 11.90
C MET A 44 1.18 -5.46 12.31
N VAL A 45 0.85 -6.49 11.52
CA VAL A 45 -0.24 -7.44 11.85
C VAL A 45 0.08 -8.20 13.13
N GLY A 46 1.30 -8.74 13.27
CA GLY A 46 1.70 -9.48 14.48
C GLY A 46 1.70 -8.62 15.74
N ALA A 47 2.11 -7.35 15.65
CA ALA A 47 2.00 -6.41 16.76
C ALA A 47 0.54 -6.09 17.13
N GLN A 48 -0.38 -6.14 16.16
CA GLN A 48 -1.80 -5.82 16.35
C GLN A 48 -2.62 -7.01 16.89
N GLU A 49 -2.22 -8.24 16.58
CA GLU A 49 -2.92 -9.47 16.97
C GLU A 49 -2.50 -10.00 18.36
N SER A 50 -1.42 -9.46 18.92
CA SER A 50 -0.91 -9.91 20.21
C SER A 50 -1.55 -9.17 21.38
N ASP A 51 -2.17 -9.92 22.29
CA ASP A 51 -2.63 -9.42 23.59
C ASP A 51 -1.51 -9.42 24.67
N ASN A 52 -0.36 -10.01 24.36
CA ASN A 52 0.81 -10.04 25.24
C ASN A 52 1.74 -8.84 24.98
N LEU A 53 1.97 -8.04 26.02
CA LEU A 53 2.84 -6.86 25.95
C LEU A 53 4.30 -7.17 25.57
N GLU A 54 4.84 -8.33 25.94
CA GLU A 54 6.20 -8.72 25.57
C GLU A 54 6.32 -9.03 24.07
N ASP A 55 5.29 -9.69 23.52
CA ASP A 55 5.23 -10.02 22.10
C ASP A 55 4.98 -8.77 21.26
N VAL A 56 4.15 -7.82 21.74
CA VAL A 56 4.01 -6.50 21.14
C VAL A 56 5.35 -5.76 21.15
N ALA A 57 6.04 -5.70 22.30
CA ALA A 57 7.33 -5.02 22.40
C ALA A 57 8.37 -5.64 21.45
N ARG A 58 8.37 -6.98 21.31
CA ARG A 58 9.25 -7.69 20.38
C ARG A 58 8.91 -7.36 18.92
N ALA A 59 7.63 -7.36 18.55
CA ALA A 59 7.19 -7.03 17.20
C ALA A 59 7.49 -5.56 16.85
N VAL A 60 7.30 -4.64 17.78
CA VAL A 60 7.66 -3.23 17.63
C VAL A 60 9.17 -3.03 17.50
N GLY A 61 9.96 -3.76 18.30
CA GLY A 61 11.42 -3.76 18.19
C GLY A 61 11.91 -4.28 16.83
N ALA A 62 11.32 -5.37 16.34
CA ALA A 62 11.59 -5.91 15.02
C ALA A 62 11.17 -4.95 13.91
N LEU A 63 10.01 -4.29 14.04
CA LEU A 63 9.54 -3.29 13.10
C LEU A 63 10.50 -2.09 13.05
N ALA A 64 10.93 -1.57 14.20
CA ALA A 64 11.92 -0.51 14.26
C ALA A 64 13.27 -0.93 13.65
N ALA A 65 13.69 -2.18 13.84
CA ALA A 65 14.92 -2.70 13.25
C ALA A 65 14.82 -2.86 11.73
N ALA A 66 13.72 -3.42 11.22
CA ALA A 66 13.41 -3.51 9.79
C ALA A 66 13.45 -2.12 9.15
N LEU A 67 12.76 -1.18 9.76
CA LEU A 67 12.68 0.20 9.32
C LEU A 67 14.04 0.93 9.33
N ARG A 68 15.00 0.58 10.19
CA ARG A 68 16.37 1.12 10.13
C ARG A 68 17.21 0.57 8.96
N LYS A 69 16.86 -0.61 8.44
CA LYS A 69 17.52 -1.18 7.24
C LYS A 69 16.97 -0.58 5.96
N THR A 70 15.77 -0.01 6.00
CA THR A 70 15.23 0.79 4.91
C THR A 70 15.98 2.12 4.84
N ASP A 71 16.17 2.65 3.63
CA ASP A 71 16.79 3.96 3.45
C ASP A 71 16.11 5.00 4.37
N ALA A 72 16.91 5.65 5.23
CA ALA A 72 16.46 6.33 6.45
C ALA A 72 15.54 7.54 6.22
N ASP A 73 15.32 7.91 4.96
CA ASP A 73 14.60 9.11 4.51
C ASP A 73 13.12 8.90 4.18
N GLN A 74 12.49 7.77 4.55
CA GLN A 74 11.11 7.48 4.11
C GLN A 74 10.09 7.15 5.21
N TRP A 75 10.48 7.09 6.49
CA TRP A 75 9.56 7.14 7.61
C TRP A 75 10.16 7.98 8.75
N SER A 76 9.32 8.82 9.37
CA SER A 76 9.69 9.75 10.43
C SER A 76 9.26 9.29 11.81
N GLU A 77 8.23 8.44 11.88
CA GLU A 77 7.59 8.08 13.14
C GLU A 77 6.92 6.71 13.05
N LEU A 78 7.17 5.88 14.06
CA LEU A 78 6.42 4.65 14.35
C LEU A 78 5.49 4.94 15.54
N ARG A 79 4.18 4.85 15.32
CA ARG A 79 3.16 5.04 16.35
C ARG A 79 2.55 3.71 16.74
N VAL A 80 2.71 3.33 18.00
CA VAL A 80 2.08 2.13 18.55
C VAL A 80 1.23 2.58 19.72
N THR A 81 -0.08 2.41 19.58
CA THR A 81 -1.05 2.59 20.67
C THR A 81 -1.77 1.26 20.87
N GLY A 82 -2.46 1.08 22.00
CA GLY A 82 -3.06 -0.21 22.38
C GLY A 82 -3.96 -0.86 21.33
N HIS A 83 -4.46 -0.11 20.34
CA HIS A 83 -5.27 -0.64 19.24
C HIS A 83 -4.80 -0.21 17.84
N SER A 84 -3.61 0.37 17.71
CA SER A 84 -3.13 0.80 16.39
C SER A 84 -1.63 0.75 16.22
N VAL A 85 -1.18 0.30 15.06
CA VAL A 85 0.21 0.42 14.61
C VAL A 85 0.23 1.31 13.37
N GLY A 86 1.06 2.36 13.37
CA GLY A 86 1.09 3.34 12.29
C GLY A 86 2.49 3.79 11.92
N LEU A 87 2.68 4.08 10.63
CA LEU A 87 3.91 4.60 10.03
C LEU A 87 3.62 5.95 9.41
N VAL A 88 4.53 6.93 9.59
CA VAL A 88 4.40 8.27 9.00
C VAL A 88 5.59 8.57 8.11
N THR A 89 5.37 8.84 6.83
CA THR A 89 6.43 9.26 5.90
C THR A 89 6.95 10.69 6.21
N PRO A 90 8.25 10.99 6.08
CA PRO A 90 8.84 12.25 6.54
C PRO A 90 8.47 13.42 5.63
N THR A 91 8.57 13.26 4.31
CA THR A 91 8.36 14.35 3.35
C THR A 91 6.88 14.67 3.15
N SER A 92 6.09 13.64 2.89
CA SER A 92 4.66 13.78 2.56
C SER A 92 3.74 13.71 3.75
N ARG A 93 4.25 13.33 4.94
CA ARG A 93 3.45 13.07 6.14
C ARG A 93 2.30 12.08 5.94
N THR A 94 2.37 11.28 4.87
CA THR A 94 1.42 10.19 4.61
C THR A 94 1.49 9.19 5.75
N GLN A 95 0.34 8.84 6.31
CA GLN A 95 0.21 7.90 7.41
C GLN A 95 -0.37 6.59 6.90
N ILE A 96 0.28 5.47 7.20
CA ILE A 96 -0.26 4.13 6.99
C ILE A 96 -0.56 3.56 8.37
N ARG A 97 -1.81 3.21 8.64
CA ARG A 97 -2.25 2.77 9.97
C ARG A 97 -3.01 1.46 9.86
N LEU A 98 -2.60 0.49 10.66
CA LEU A 98 -3.39 -0.68 11.01
C LEU A 98 -4.08 -0.39 12.35
N THR A 99 -5.41 -0.54 12.41
CA THR A 99 -6.17 -0.40 13.65
C THR A 99 -6.98 -1.67 13.89
N GLY A 100 -6.86 -2.26 15.07
CA GLY A 100 -7.73 -3.35 15.51
C GLY A 100 -8.96 -2.82 16.23
N SER A 101 -10.09 -3.51 16.04
CA SER A 101 -11.31 -3.31 16.81
C SER A 101 -11.45 -4.37 17.90
N THR A 102 -12.16 -4.02 18.97
CA THR A 102 -12.63 -4.96 20.00
C THR A 102 -13.54 -6.06 19.45
N THR A 103 -14.07 -5.91 18.23
CA THR A 103 -14.92 -6.87 17.51
C THR A 103 -14.17 -7.65 16.42
N SER A 104 -12.84 -7.76 16.51
CA SER A 104 -11.96 -8.55 15.63
C SER A 104 -11.85 -8.04 14.18
N TRP A 105 -12.30 -6.81 13.91
CA TRP A 105 -12.07 -6.14 12.63
C TRP A 105 -10.69 -5.47 12.61
N LEU A 106 -10.01 -5.60 11.47
CA LEU A 106 -8.77 -4.91 11.17
C LEU A 106 -9.04 -3.85 10.10
N TYR A 107 -8.57 -2.64 10.36
CA TYR A 107 -8.70 -1.49 9.48
C TYR A 107 -7.33 -1.06 8.99
N VAL A 108 -7.16 -1.00 7.67
CA VAL A 108 -6.00 -0.38 7.04
C VAL A 108 -6.42 0.98 6.52
N GLU A 109 -5.80 2.03 7.02
CA GLU A 109 -6.01 3.41 6.57
C GLU A 109 -4.71 3.99 6.02
N VAL A 110 -4.80 4.59 4.84
CA VAL A 110 -3.74 5.42 4.27
C VAL A 110 -4.27 6.85 4.19
N ASP A 111 -3.69 7.74 4.99
CA ASP A 111 -4.02 9.16 5.00
C ASP A 111 -2.90 9.94 4.32
N PHE A 112 -3.21 10.58 3.20
CA PHE A 112 -2.26 11.42 2.45
C PHE A 112 -2.19 12.85 2.98
N GLY A 113 -2.97 13.18 4.02
CA GLY A 113 -3.10 14.51 4.59
C GLY A 113 -3.83 15.48 3.67
N GLU A 114 -3.83 16.75 4.07
CA GLU A 114 -4.51 17.81 3.32
C GLU A 114 -3.95 17.99 1.92
N ALA A 115 -2.71 17.62 1.62
CA ALA A 115 -2.16 17.73 0.27
C ALA A 115 -2.75 16.69 -0.69
N GLY A 116 -3.18 15.54 -0.17
CA GLY A 116 -3.65 14.41 -0.96
C GLY A 116 -2.59 13.86 -1.94
N SER A 117 -2.88 12.71 -2.55
CA SER A 117 -2.05 12.20 -3.65
C SER A 117 -2.82 11.23 -4.53
N ALA A 118 -3.23 11.68 -5.72
CA ALA A 118 -3.88 10.80 -6.69
C ALA A 118 -2.92 9.77 -7.29
N ASP A 119 -1.66 10.15 -7.52
CA ASP A 119 -0.66 9.22 -8.06
C ASP A 119 -0.39 8.06 -7.08
N ARG A 120 -0.11 8.36 -5.80
CA ARG A 120 0.10 7.30 -4.80
C ARG A 120 -1.16 6.51 -4.52
N ALA A 121 -2.32 7.18 -4.47
CA ALA A 121 -3.58 6.47 -4.34
C ALA A 121 -3.80 5.49 -5.51
N GLY A 122 -3.54 5.91 -6.75
CA GLY A 122 -3.62 5.07 -7.93
C GLY A 122 -2.66 3.88 -7.89
N GLN A 123 -1.43 4.10 -7.41
CA GLN A 123 -0.45 3.02 -7.20
C GLN A 123 -0.93 1.98 -6.17
N ILE A 124 -1.46 2.45 -5.03
CA ILE A 124 -1.99 1.56 -3.98
C ILE A 124 -3.22 0.82 -4.47
N LEU A 125 -4.17 1.52 -5.11
CA LEU A 125 -5.40 0.94 -5.65
C LEU A 125 -5.10 -0.11 -6.72
N TYR A 126 -4.11 0.15 -7.59
CA TYR A 126 -3.66 -0.83 -8.56
C TYR A 126 -3.07 -2.07 -7.88
N ALA A 127 -2.12 -1.89 -6.96
CA ALA A 127 -1.50 -3.00 -6.23
C ALA A 127 -2.52 -3.82 -5.40
N ALA A 128 -3.48 -3.14 -4.80
CA ALA A 128 -4.59 -3.73 -4.08
C ALA A 128 -5.46 -4.59 -5.00
N HIS A 129 -5.80 -4.07 -6.18
CA HIS A 129 -6.54 -4.81 -7.19
C HIS A 129 -5.78 -6.07 -7.66
N GLU A 130 -4.46 -5.99 -7.85
CA GLU A 130 -3.64 -7.17 -8.19
C GLU A 130 -3.67 -8.25 -7.11
N ALA A 131 -3.81 -7.84 -5.85
CA ALA A 131 -3.89 -8.71 -4.68
C ALA A 131 -5.33 -9.14 -4.33
N GLY A 132 -6.33 -8.71 -5.11
CA GLY A 132 -7.74 -9.05 -4.87
C GLY A 132 -8.39 -8.33 -3.68
N VAL A 133 -7.83 -7.19 -3.24
CA VAL A 133 -8.38 -6.38 -2.14
C VAL A 133 -8.91 -5.04 -2.65
N GLU A 134 -10.05 -4.60 -2.11
CA GLU A 134 -10.73 -3.37 -2.55
C GLU A 134 -10.68 -2.30 -1.47
N PHE A 135 -9.97 -1.20 -1.74
CA PHE A 135 -10.01 -0.02 -0.89
C PHE A 135 -11.18 0.89 -1.28
N THR A 136 -11.81 1.46 -0.27
CA THR A 136 -12.63 2.64 -0.43
C THR A 136 -11.73 3.87 -0.50
N ALA A 137 -12.03 4.82 -1.39
CA ALA A 137 -11.22 6.03 -1.58
C ALA A 137 -12.03 7.29 -1.27
N ARG A 138 -11.40 8.24 -0.57
CA ARG A 138 -11.99 9.54 -0.26
C ARG A 138 -11.24 10.66 -0.96
N ALA A 139 -11.95 11.47 -1.71
CA ALA A 139 -11.49 12.74 -2.25
C ALA A 139 -11.96 13.92 -1.38
N ALA A 140 -11.57 15.15 -1.76
CA ALA A 140 -12.01 16.35 -1.05
C ALA A 140 -13.53 16.54 -1.10
N GLU A 141 -14.15 16.10 -2.19
CA GLU A 141 -15.57 16.23 -2.49
C GLU A 141 -16.43 15.12 -1.87
N GLY A 142 -15.80 14.06 -1.33
CA GLY A 142 -16.50 12.93 -0.71
C GLY A 142 -15.90 11.57 -1.05
N MET A 143 -16.66 10.51 -0.75
CA MET A 143 -16.27 9.15 -1.12
C MET A 143 -16.40 8.96 -2.63
N LEU A 144 -15.40 8.33 -3.22
CA LEU A 144 -15.44 7.95 -4.62
C LEU A 144 -16.35 6.73 -4.81
N SER A 145 -17.08 6.74 -5.92
CA SER A 145 -17.84 5.59 -6.37
C SER A 145 -16.92 4.47 -6.88
N ALA A 146 -17.44 3.24 -6.93
CA ALA A 146 -16.70 2.10 -7.47
C ALA A 146 -16.23 2.33 -8.93
N SER A 147 -17.00 3.04 -9.75
CA SER A 147 -16.58 3.37 -11.12
C SER A 147 -15.44 4.39 -11.15
N GLN A 148 -15.42 5.36 -10.23
CA GLN A 148 -14.32 6.31 -10.09
C GLN A 148 -13.03 5.63 -9.60
N VAL A 149 -13.14 4.69 -8.65
CA VAL A 149 -11.99 3.89 -8.19
C VAL A 149 -11.45 3.01 -9.32
N ARG A 150 -12.32 2.31 -10.07
CA ARG A 150 -11.91 1.53 -11.24
C ARG A 150 -11.25 2.39 -12.32
N ALA A 151 -11.74 3.61 -12.54
CA ALA A 151 -11.11 4.53 -13.48
C ALA A 151 -9.67 4.89 -13.06
N LEU A 152 -9.41 5.14 -11.78
CA LEU A 152 -8.05 5.37 -11.26
C LEU A 152 -7.13 4.16 -11.43
N VAL A 153 -7.64 2.95 -11.14
CA VAL A 153 -6.88 1.69 -11.33
C VAL A 153 -6.52 1.52 -12.80
N ARG A 154 -7.47 1.76 -13.70
CA ARG A 154 -7.25 1.69 -15.15
C ARG A 154 -6.24 2.73 -15.63
N GLU A 155 -6.37 3.99 -15.21
CA GLU A 155 -5.44 5.07 -15.56
C GLU A 155 -4.00 4.70 -15.15
N ARG A 156 -3.83 4.14 -13.95
CA ARG A 156 -2.51 3.66 -13.50
C ARG A 156 -1.99 2.50 -14.35
N ALA A 157 -2.83 1.53 -14.67
CA ALA A 157 -2.46 0.38 -15.51
C ALA A 157 -2.04 0.82 -16.92
N GLU A 158 -2.77 1.75 -17.52
CA GLU A 158 -2.49 2.32 -18.85
C GLU A 158 -1.19 3.13 -18.86
N GLY A 159 -0.95 3.94 -17.82
CA GLY A 159 0.32 4.67 -17.66
C GLY A 159 1.52 3.73 -17.54
N MET A 160 1.38 2.64 -16.77
CA MET A 160 2.43 1.63 -16.64
C MET A 160 2.67 0.89 -17.96
N LEU A 161 1.61 0.50 -18.68
CA LEU A 161 1.74 -0.10 -20.01
C LEU A 161 2.49 0.81 -20.98
N THR A 162 2.12 2.09 -21.03
CA THR A 162 2.77 3.08 -21.91
C THR A 162 4.26 3.21 -21.60
N TRP A 163 4.61 3.27 -20.31
CA TRP A 163 6.00 3.32 -19.88
C TRP A 163 6.77 2.06 -20.28
N VAL A 164 6.24 0.87 -19.98
CA VAL A 164 6.86 -0.41 -20.35
C VAL A 164 7.05 -0.53 -21.86
N GLU A 165 6.05 -0.15 -22.65
CA GLU A 165 6.17 -0.15 -24.12
C GLU A 165 7.31 0.76 -24.59
N SER A 166 7.46 1.95 -23.98
CA SER A 166 8.56 2.85 -24.31
C SER A 166 9.94 2.27 -23.93
N GLU A 167 10.04 1.55 -22.81
CA GLU A 167 11.28 0.92 -22.35
C GLU A 167 11.64 -0.32 -23.19
N VAL A 168 10.66 -1.11 -23.62
CA VAL A 168 10.87 -2.23 -24.54
C VAL A 168 11.34 -1.74 -25.91
N VAL A 169 10.82 -0.61 -26.41
CA VAL A 169 11.32 0.00 -27.65
C VAL A 169 12.78 0.43 -27.51
N ARG A 170 13.18 0.95 -26.34
CA ARG A 170 14.56 1.35 -26.05
C ARG A 170 15.50 0.15 -25.83
N CYS A 171 15.02 -0.90 -25.18
CA CYS A 171 15.78 -2.10 -24.84
C CYS A 171 14.93 -3.37 -25.07
N PRO A 172 14.90 -3.90 -26.31
CA PRO A 172 14.00 -5.00 -26.69
C PRO A 172 14.27 -6.33 -25.98
N THR A 173 15.49 -6.50 -25.46
CA THR A 173 15.91 -7.70 -24.71
C THR A 173 15.89 -7.50 -23.19
N GLY A 174 15.35 -6.37 -22.71
CA GLY A 174 15.22 -6.08 -21.28
C GLY A 174 14.17 -6.96 -20.59
N SER A 175 14.25 -7.05 -19.27
CA SER A 175 13.29 -7.79 -18.42
C SER A 175 11.83 -7.36 -18.65
N TYR A 176 11.61 -6.10 -19.02
CA TYR A 176 10.28 -5.53 -19.29
C TYR A 176 9.57 -6.13 -20.50
N ALA A 177 10.30 -6.71 -21.46
CA ALA A 177 9.68 -7.35 -22.63
C ALA A 177 8.83 -8.58 -22.24
N ALA A 178 9.21 -9.27 -21.16
CA ALA A 178 8.47 -10.42 -20.63
C ALA A 178 7.16 -10.02 -19.92
N GLU A 179 7.10 -8.80 -19.34
CA GLU A 179 5.94 -8.32 -18.59
C GLU A 179 4.84 -7.75 -19.51
N LEU A 180 5.21 -7.30 -20.71
CA LEU A 180 4.33 -6.59 -21.64
C LEU A 180 3.04 -7.36 -22.01
N PRO A 181 3.05 -8.67 -22.32
CA PRO A 181 1.83 -9.42 -22.64
C PRO A 181 0.84 -9.46 -21.46
N HIS A 182 1.35 -9.58 -20.23
CA HIS A 182 0.52 -9.62 -19.03
C HIS A 182 -0.15 -8.25 -18.78
N LEU A 183 0.62 -7.17 -18.91
CA LEU A 183 0.11 -5.81 -18.75
C LEU A 183 -0.96 -5.45 -19.79
N ARG A 184 -0.76 -5.83 -21.06
CA ARG A 184 -1.76 -5.62 -22.11
C ARG A 184 -3.08 -6.31 -21.80
N ARG A 185 -3.01 -7.57 -21.33
CA ARG A 185 -4.21 -8.32 -20.92
C ARG A 185 -4.94 -7.63 -19.78
N ARG A 186 -4.21 -7.22 -18.74
CA ARG A 186 -4.77 -6.53 -17.57
C ARG A 186 -5.48 -5.23 -17.96
N VAL A 187 -4.85 -4.42 -18.82
CA VAL A 187 -5.48 -3.18 -19.31
C VAL A 187 -6.74 -3.47 -20.12
N ALA A 188 -6.75 -4.54 -20.92
CA ALA A 188 -7.95 -4.93 -21.66
C ALA A 188 -9.10 -5.38 -20.73
N GLU A 189 -8.79 -6.14 -19.68
CA GLU A 189 -9.76 -6.55 -18.65
C GLU A 189 -10.36 -5.34 -17.93
N LEU A 190 -9.55 -4.32 -17.62
CA LEU A 190 -10.00 -3.08 -16.96
C LEU A 190 -10.81 -2.15 -17.87
N ARG A 191 -10.85 -2.42 -19.19
CA ARG A 191 -11.63 -1.64 -20.17
C ARG A 191 -13.01 -2.25 -20.46
N ALA A 192 -13.19 -3.54 -20.21
CA ALA A 192 -14.44 -4.27 -20.40
C ALA A 192 -15.47 -3.91 -19.30
#